data_AF-A0A7X3UHV7-F1
#
_entry.id   AF-A0A7X3UHV7-F1
#
_cell.length_a   1.000
_cell.length_b   1.000
_cell.length_c   1.000
_cell.angle_alpha   90.00
_cell.angle_beta   90.00
_cell.angle_gamma   90.00
#
_symmetry.space_group_name_H-M   'P 1'
#
loop_
_entity.id
_entity.type
_entity.pdbx_description
1 polymer ?
#
loop_
_entity_poly.entity_id
_entity_poly.type
_entity_poly.pdbx_seq_one_letter_code
_entity_poly.pdbx_strand_id
1 'polypeptide(L)'
;MLFRCHPNQPPGQDVHLVEVHSDDGGETWSPWRSTTMRGCPGHLLGLRDGRILATVGTRWEGQMGCLARILDPEAGDLDTAPDVVVRADSLESDCGYPWSVELKDGRVLVVYYFVYGDGTRGIEGSVLEEY
;
A
#
# COMPACT_ATOMS: atom_id res chain seq x y z
N MET A 1 -14.13 3.20 0.27
CA MET A 1 -12.92 4.03 0.15
C MET A 1 -12.12 3.57 -1.06
N LEU A 2 -11.73 4.48 -1.95
CA LEU A 2 -10.88 4.19 -3.12
C LEU A 2 -9.60 5.00 -3.00
N PHE A 3 -8.44 4.37 -3.23
CA PHE A 3 -7.16 5.06 -3.31
C PHE A 3 -6.65 5.12 -4.75
N ARG A 4 -6.20 6.30 -5.19
CA ARG A 4 -5.48 6.46 -6.47
C ARG A 4 -4.32 7.44 -6.33
N CYS A 5 -3.31 7.30 -7.19
CA CYS A 5 -2.23 8.28 -7.32
C CYS A 5 -2.68 9.44 -8.25
N HIS A 6 -2.35 10.68 -7.90
CA HIS A 6 -2.60 11.84 -8.77
C HIS A 6 -1.59 11.88 -9.94
N PRO A 7 -2.01 12.10 -11.20
CA PRO A 7 -1.13 11.96 -12.36
C PRO A 7 -0.15 13.13 -12.62
N ASN A 8 -0.20 14.22 -11.84
CA ASN A 8 0.58 15.43 -12.12
C ASN A 8 1.26 16.01 -10.87
N GLN A 9 2.21 15.29 -10.26
CA GLN A 9 3.10 15.91 -9.27
C GLN A 9 4.36 16.46 -9.95
N PRO A 10 4.83 17.68 -9.57
CA PRO A 10 6.12 18.19 -10.00
C PRO A 10 7.24 17.20 -9.68
N PRO A 11 8.33 17.17 -10.48
CA PRO A 11 9.51 16.39 -10.15
C PRO A 11 9.99 16.70 -8.72
N GLY A 12 10.19 15.68 -7.90
CA GLY A 12 10.71 15.82 -6.54
C GLY A 12 9.67 16.00 -5.42
N GLN A 13 8.37 15.88 -5.71
CA GLN A 13 7.35 15.76 -4.66
C GLN A 13 7.10 14.31 -4.24
N ASP A 14 6.79 14.13 -2.96
CA ASP A 14 6.36 12.86 -2.41
C ASP A 14 4.97 12.50 -2.93
N VAL A 15 4.89 11.29 -3.48
CA VAL A 15 3.64 10.70 -3.90
C VAL A 15 2.96 10.09 -2.69
N HIS A 16 1.68 10.39 -2.50
CA HIS A 16 0.84 9.79 -1.47
C HIS A 16 -0.39 9.14 -2.11
N LEU A 17 -0.94 8.13 -1.46
CA LEU A 17 -2.29 7.68 -1.78
C LEU A 17 -3.29 8.82 -1.47
N VAL A 18 -4.27 9.00 -2.35
CA VAL A 18 -5.38 9.95 -2.12
C VAL A 18 -6.64 9.19 -1.80
N GLU A 19 -7.43 9.67 -0.84
CA GLU A 19 -8.69 9.06 -0.44
C GLU A 19 -9.88 9.74 -1.12
N VAL A 20 -10.84 8.93 -1.54
CA VAL A 20 -12.23 9.33 -1.79
C VAL A 20 -13.19 8.32 -1.15
N HIS A 21 -14.32 8.82 -0.65
CA HIS A 21 -15.40 7.99 -0.11
C HIS A 21 -16.74 8.37 -0.73
N SER A 22 -17.72 7.50 -0.51
CA SER A 22 -19.11 7.67 -0.92
C SER A 22 -19.97 7.16 0.22
N ASP A 23 -20.96 7.96 0.62
CA ASP A 23 -21.92 7.63 1.68
C ASP A 23 -23.26 7.13 1.11
N ASP A 24 -23.38 7.04 -0.21
CA ASP A 24 -24.60 6.71 -0.95
C ASP A 24 -24.42 5.50 -1.88
N GLY A 25 -23.46 4.61 -1.57
CA GLY A 25 -23.25 3.37 -2.34
C GLY A 25 -22.58 3.57 -3.70
N GLY A 26 -21.93 4.71 -3.92
CA GLY A 26 -21.13 5.03 -5.10
C GLY A 26 -21.81 5.95 -6.11
N GLU A 27 -22.98 6.52 -5.77
CA GLU A 27 -23.69 7.48 -6.64
C GLU A 27 -22.98 8.83 -6.68
N THR A 28 -22.57 9.33 -5.51
CA THR A 28 -21.72 10.52 -5.39
C THR A 28 -20.45 10.22 -4.60
N TRP A 29 -19.44 11.04 -4.82
CA TRP A 29 -18.12 10.88 -4.22
C TRP A 29 -17.68 12.18 -3.58
N SER A 30 -16.99 12.06 -2.44
CA SER A 30 -16.32 13.18 -1.80
C SER A 30 -15.30 13.81 -2.75
N PRO A 31 -14.93 15.09 -2.54
CA PRO A 31 -13.66 15.58 -3.03
C PRO A 31 -12.52 14.66 -2.56
N TRP A 32 -11.49 14.52 -3.39
CA TRP A 32 -10.30 13.77 -2.99
C TRP A 32 -9.52 14.52 -1.92
N ARG A 33 -8.86 13.78 -1.04
CA ARG A 33 -7.87 14.32 -0.07
C ARG A 33 -6.58 13.52 -0.12
N SER A 34 -5.45 14.16 0.12
CA SER A 34 -4.19 13.43 0.32
C SER A 34 -4.21 12.73 1.68
N THR A 35 -3.61 11.55 1.74
CA THR A 35 -3.35 10.81 3.00
C THR A 35 -1.88 11.00 3.41
N THR A 36 -1.52 10.56 4.62
CA THR A 36 -0.12 10.47 5.05
C THR A 36 0.60 9.23 4.53
N MET A 37 -0.09 8.32 3.81
CA MET A 37 0.49 7.09 3.28
C MET A 37 1.29 7.37 2.00
N ARG A 38 2.60 7.53 2.15
CA ARG A 38 3.54 7.84 1.05
C ARG A 38 3.80 6.60 0.20
N GLY A 39 3.63 6.72 -1.12
CA GLY A 39 3.93 5.70 -2.12
C GLY A 39 2.82 5.54 -3.17
N CYS A 40 3.09 4.69 -4.16
CA CYS A 40 2.10 4.23 -5.14
C CYS A 40 2.59 2.98 -5.92
N PRO A 41 1.66 2.22 -6.53
CA PRO A 41 0.23 2.18 -6.23
C PRO A 41 -0.03 1.47 -4.88
N GLY A 42 -1.28 1.46 -4.43
CA GLY A 42 -1.69 0.77 -3.22
C GLY A 42 -2.75 -0.31 -3.45
N HIS A 43 -2.93 -1.18 -2.45
CA HIS A 43 -3.97 -2.21 -2.40
C HIS A 43 -4.56 -2.28 -0.97
N LEU A 44 -5.88 -2.46 -0.89
CA LEU A 44 -6.59 -2.66 0.37
C LEU A 44 -7.14 -4.07 0.44
N LEU A 45 -6.94 -4.72 1.59
CA LEU A 45 -7.51 -6.01 1.91
C LEU A 45 -8.30 -5.89 3.22
N GLY A 46 -9.60 -6.17 3.18
CA GLY A 46 -10.37 -6.42 4.40
C GLY A 46 -9.96 -7.76 4.99
N LEU A 47 -9.53 -7.76 6.25
CA LEU A 47 -9.14 -8.93 7.01
C LEU A 47 -10.37 -9.59 7.66
N ARG A 48 -10.30 -10.90 7.93
CA ARG A 48 -11.40 -11.66 8.55
C ARG A 48 -11.80 -11.17 9.94
N ASP A 49 -10.91 -10.50 10.65
CA ASP A 49 -11.17 -9.90 11.96
C ASP A 49 -11.81 -8.50 11.88
N GLY A 50 -12.07 -8.01 10.67
CA GLY A 50 -12.72 -6.73 10.40
C GLY A 50 -11.75 -5.58 10.15
N ARG A 51 -10.45 -5.73 10.44
CA ARG A 51 -9.45 -4.69 10.15
C ARG A 51 -9.17 -4.57 8.67
N ILE A 52 -8.48 -3.51 8.26
CA ILE A 52 -8.05 -3.30 6.88
C ILE A 52 -6.53 -3.31 6.81
N LEU A 53 -5.96 -4.17 5.97
CA LEU A 53 -4.56 -4.07 5.55
C LEU A 53 -4.47 -3.15 4.34
N ALA A 54 -3.86 -1.99 4.51
CA ALA A 54 -3.46 -1.13 3.42
C ALA A 54 -2.00 -1.39 3.07
N THR A 55 -1.69 -1.56 1.78
CA THR A 55 -0.31 -1.70 1.29
C THR A 55 -0.01 -0.67 0.21
N VAL A 56 1.24 -0.25 0.09
CA VAL A 56 1.69 0.71 -0.91
C VAL A 56 3.09 0.41 -1.41
N GLY A 57 3.34 0.62 -2.70
CA GLY A 57 4.68 0.56 -3.29
C GLY A 57 5.52 1.78 -2.93
N THR A 58 6.79 1.57 -2.61
CA THR A 58 7.74 2.63 -2.21
C THR A 58 8.96 2.65 -3.13
N ARG A 59 9.44 3.85 -3.48
CA ARG A 59 10.39 4.07 -4.60
C ARG A 59 11.42 5.18 -4.34
N TRP A 60 11.89 5.30 -3.10
CA TRP A 60 12.91 6.30 -2.72
C TRP A 60 14.09 5.64 -2.03
N GLU A 61 15.21 6.36 -1.96
CA GLU A 61 16.44 5.89 -1.34
C GLU A 61 16.18 5.42 0.10
N GLY A 62 16.68 4.21 0.42
CA GLY A 62 16.49 3.56 1.73
C GLY A 62 15.15 2.85 1.92
N GLN A 63 14.20 2.92 0.97
CA GLN A 63 12.90 2.26 1.07
C GLN A 63 12.33 1.95 -0.33
N MET A 64 12.94 0.99 -1.02
CA MET A 64 12.49 0.50 -2.33
C MET A 64 11.80 -0.86 -2.17
N GLY A 65 10.49 -0.91 -2.37
CA GLY A 65 9.69 -2.11 -2.10
C GLY A 65 8.25 -1.77 -1.74
N CYS A 66 7.82 -2.19 -0.55
CA CYS A 66 6.44 -2.04 -0.08
C CYS A 66 6.37 -1.70 1.42
N LEU A 67 5.40 -0.86 1.78
CA LEU A 67 4.96 -0.63 3.16
C LEU A 67 3.52 -1.13 3.33
N ALA A 68 3.15 -1.36 4.59
CA ALA A 68 1.80 -1.67 5.01
C ALA A 68 1.35 -0.79 6.20
N ARG A 69 0.05 -0.63 6.36
CA ARG A 69 -0.61 -0.19 7.59
C ARG A 69 -1.74 -1.14 7.91
N ILE A 70 -1.95 -1.43 9.19
CA ILE A 70 -3.17 -2.08 9.67
C ILE A 70 -4.05 -0.99 10.23
N LEU A 71 -5.27 -0.95 9.72
CA LEU A 71 -6.24 0.08 10.01
C LEU A 71 -7.43 -0.53 10.74
N ASP A 72 -8.14 0.32 11.48
CA ASP A 72 -9.44 -0.03 12.02
C ASP A 72 -10.45 -0.37 10.88
N PRO A 73 -11.60 -1.01 11.19
CA PRO A 73 -12.59 -1.40 10.18
C PRO A 73 -13.15 -0.27 9.31
N GLU A 74 -13.05 0.99 9.77
CA GLU A 74 -13.53 2.18 9.07
C GLU A 74 -12.37 3.00 8.49
N ALA A 75 -11.13 2.52 8.60
CA ALA A 75 -9.90 3.22 8.27
C ALA A 75 -9.76 4.61 8.91
N GLY A 76 -10.36 4.82 10.09
CA GLY A 76 -10.35 6.11 10.79
C GLY A 76 -8.96 6.53 11.25
N ASP A 77 -8.06 5.56 11.42
CA ASP A 77 -6.67 5.73 11.80
C ASP A 77 -5.69 5.76 10.62
N LEU A 78 -6.16 5.82 9.37
CA LEU A 78 -5.31 5.80 8.16
C LEU A 78 -4.13 6.75 8.23
N ASP A 79 -4.34 7.98 8.72
CA ASP A 79 -3.31 9.01 8.74
C ASP A 79 -2.37 8.93 9.95
N THR A 80 -2.72 8.12 10.97
CA THR A 80 -1.98 7.98 12.23
C THR A 80 -1.39 6.60 12.47
N ALA A 81 -1.87 5.57 11.77
CA ALA A 81 -1.37 4.21 11.88
C ALA A 81 0.11 4.13 11.45
N PRO A 82 0.95 3.36 12.16
CA PRO A 82 2.36 3.24 11.86
C PRO A 82 2.60 2.43 10.58
N ASP A 83 3.64 2.80 9.83
CA ASP A 83 4.10 2.01 8.70
C ASP A 83 4.80 0.72 9.17
N VAL A 84 4.48 -0.39 8.52
CA VAL A 84 5.16 -1.69 8.64
C VAL A 84 5.93 -1.93 7.35
N VAL A 85 7.23 -2.23 7.47
CA VAL A 85 8.06 -2.55 6.30
C VAL A 85 7.74 -3.96 5.82
N VAL A 86 7.18 -4.07 4.60
CA VAL A 86 6.96 -5.36 3.93
C VAL A 86 8.20 -5.75 3.13
N ARG A 87 8.84 -4.78 2.47
CA ARG A 87 10.09 -4.91 1.72
C ARG A 87 10.75 -3.53 1.53
N ALA A 88 12.07 -3.44 1.55
CA ALA A 88 12.78 -2.15 1.44
C ALA A 88 14.09 -2.17 0.63
N ASP A 89 14.46 -3.32 0.08
CA ASP A 89 15.79 -3.64 -0.46
C ASP A 89 15.77 -3.98 -1.96
N SER A 90 14.78 -3.50 -2.71
CA SER A 90 14.84 -3.57 -4.18
C SER A 90 16.02 -2.76 -4.70
N LEU A 91 16.73 -3.30 -5.68
CA LEU A 91 17.90 -2.63 -6.26
C LEU A 91 17.52 -1.32 -6.97
N GLU A 92 16.36 -1.30 -7.64
CA GLU A 92 15.87 -0.15 -8.40
C GLU A 92 14.46 0.26 -7.96
N SER A 93 14.08 1.50 -8.30
CA SER A 93 12.74 2.07 -8.07
C SER A 93 11.66 1.47 -8.97
N ASP A 94 12.06 0.74 -10.00
CA ASP A 94 11.19 -0.14 -10.78
C ASP A 94 10.83 -1.37 -9.91
N CYS A 95 10.07 -1.14 -8.83
CA CYS A 95 9.53 -2.15 -7.91
C CYS A 95 8.17 -1.75 -7.31
N GLY A 96 7.60 -2.62 -6.48
CA GLY A 96 6.36 -2.38 -5.73
C GLY A 96 5.15 -3.06 -6.36
N TYR A 97 4.04 -2.31 -6.54
CA TYR A 97 2.73 -2.87 -6.93
C TYR A 97 2.27 -4.02 -6.01
N PRO A 98 2.12 -3.77 -4.70
CA PRO A 98 1.68 -4.80 -3.78
C PRO A 98 0.24 -5.22 -4.06
N TRP A 99 -0.02 -6.52 -3.86
CA TRP A 99 -1.36 -7.10 -3.81
C TRP A 99 -1.39 -8.16 -2.70
N SER A 100 -2.42 -8.10 -1.85
CA SER A 100 -2.47 -8.92 -0.64
C SER A 100 -3.61 -9.93 -0.65
N VAL A 101 -3.40 -11.09 -0.03
CA VAL A 101 -4.43 -12.09 0.27
C VAL A 101 -4.25 -12.69 1.66
N GLU A 102 -5.35 -12.83 2.40
CA GLU A 102 -5.34 -13.53 3.68
C GLU A 102 -5.41 -15.05 3.48
N LEU A 103 -4.40 -15.76 3.98
CA LEU A 103 -4.24 -17.19 3.91
C LEU A 103 -5.20 -17.91 4.87
N LYS A 104 -5.31 -19.25 4.74
CA LYS A 104 -6.27 -20.03 5.54
C LYS A 104 -5.98 -19.97 7.04
N ASP A 105 -4.71 -19.93 7.41
CA ASP A 105 -4.22 -19.88 8.79
C ASP A 105 -4.22 -18.46 9.40
N GLY A 106 -4.78 -17.47 8.69
CA GLY A 106 -4.93 -16.10 9.19
C GLY A 106 -3.69 -15.23 9.00
N ARG A 107 -2.63 -15.72 8.34
CA ARG A 107 -1.51 -14.90 7.87
C ARG A 107 -1.87 -14.18 6.58
N VAL A 108 -1.12 -13.14 6.21
CA VAL A 108 -1.31 -12.47 4.91
C VAL A 108 -0.10 -12.64 4.02
N LEU A 109 -0.32 -13.09 2.78
CA LEU A 109 0.66 -13.01 1.71
C LEU A 109 0.50 -11.68 0.98
N VAL A 110 1.56 -10.88 0.94
CA VAL A 110 1.66 -9.69 0.09
C VAL A 110 2.61 -10.02 -1.05
N VAL A 111 2.11 -10.07 -2.28
CA VAL A 111 2.92 -10.24 -3.50
C VAL A 111 3.22 -8.89 -4.13
N TYR A 112 4.38 -8.75 -4.75
CA TYR A 112 4.83 -7.52 -5.40
C TYR A 112 5.89 -7.86 -6.45
N TYR A 113 6.16 -6.94 -7.39
CA TYR A 113 7.32 -7.09 -8.27
C TYR A 113 8.56 -6.40 -7.70
N PHE A 114 9.73 -6.97 -8.03
CA PHE A 114 11.00 -6.68 -7.36
C PHE A 114 12.16 -6.73 -8.36
N VAL A 115 13.23 -5.96 -8.07
CA VAL A 115 14.50 -6.00 -8.81
C VAL A 115 15.58 -6.55 -7.88
N TYR A 116 16.14 -7.70 -8.26
CA TYR A 116 17.18 -8.38 -7.51
C TYR A 116 18.53 -7.66 -7.64
N GLY A 117 19.48 -8.02 -6.77
CA GLY A 117 20.83 -7.42 -6.76
C GLY A 117 21.65 -7.64 -8.04
N ASP A 118 21.24 -8.56 -8.91
CA ASP A 118 21.84 -8.79 -10.23
C ASP A 118 21.12 -8.03 -11.37
N GLY A 119 20.10 -7.23 -11.05
CA GLY A 119 19.28 -6.47 -12.00
C GLY A 119 18.11 -7.24 -12.61
N THR A 120 17.95 -8.54 -12.30
CA THR A 120 16.81 -9.33 -12.76
C THR A 120 15.51 -8.81 -12.14
N ARG A 121 14.41 -8.85 -12.91
CA ARG A 121 13.06 -8.50 -12.44
C ARG A 121 12.25 -9.76 -12.20
N GLY A 122 11.52 -9.80 -11.10
CA GLY A 122 10.65 -10.93 -10.77
C GLY A 122 9.47 -10.56 -9.88
N ILE A 123 8.70 -11.58 -9.53
CA ILE A 123 7.63 -11.50 -8.55
C ILE A 123 8.14 -12.10 -7.25
N GLU A 124 7.97 -11.36 -6.17
CA GLU A 124 8.33 -11.77 -4.82
C GLU A 124 7.12 -11.69 -3.89
N GLY A 125 7.25 -12.26 -2.70
CA GLY A 125 6.21 -12.18 -1.69
C GLY A 125 6.73 -12.21 -0.26
N SER A 126 6.06 -11.46 0.61
CA SER A 126 6.27 -11.50 2.06
C SER A 126 5.04 -12.09 2.73
N VAL A 127 5.24 -13.03 3.67
CA VAL A 127 4.17 -13.48 4.56
C VAL A 127 4.26 -12.67 5.85
N LEU A 128 3.18 -11.97 6.17
CA LEU A 128 3.02 -11.20 7.40
C LEU A 128 2.38 -12.10 8.47
N GLU A 129 2.87 -11.98 9.69
CA GLU A 129 2.38 -12.64 10.90
C GLU A 129 2.25 -11.57 12.00
N GLU A 130 1.31 -11.72 12.93
CA GLU A 130 1.14 -10.84 14.09
C GLU A 130 1.10 -9.33 13.77
N TYR A 131 0.03 -8.91 13.10
CA TYR A 131 -0.23 -7.52 12.70
C TYR A 131 -1.53 -7.01 13.29
#